data_AF-L5N786-F1
#
_entry.id   AF-L5N786-F1
#
_cell.length_a   1.000
_cell.length_b   1.000
_cell.length_c   1.000
_cell.angle_alpha   90.00
_cell.angle_beta   90.00
_cell.angle_gamma   90.00
#
_symmetry.space_group_name_H-M   'P 1'
#
loop_
_entity.id
_entity.type
_entity.pdbx_description
1 polymer ?
#
loop_
_entity_poly.entity_id
_entity_poly.type
_entity_poly.pdbx_seq_one_letter_code
_entity_poly.pdbx_strand_id
1 'polypeptide(L)' 'MSIRWTRSRVFAMFTAVTVIGIGGLIGWDIRASHMEVEGLVNACYDAGGLPRIEKSGLSVTFFECE' A
#
# COMPACT_ATOMS: atom_id res chain seq x y z
N MET A 1 -10.58 -39.16 16.18
CA MET A 1 -10.99 -37.76 16.49
C MET A 1 -9.84 -36.74 16.39
N SER A 2 -8.58 -37.11 16.13
CA SER A 2 -7.44 -36.17 16.06
C SER A 2 -7.25 -35.46 14.72
N ILE A 3 -7.60 -36.10 13.59
CA ILE A 3 -7.42 -35.55 12.22
C ILE A 3 -8.15 -34.21 11.99
N ARG A 4 -9.30 -34.00 12.62
CA ARG A 4 -10.09 -32.77 12.45
C ARG A 4 -9.41 -31.55 13.09
N TRP A 5 -8.69 -31.76 14.20
CA TRP A 5 -7.98 -30.71 14.93
C TRP A 5 -6.69 -30.28 14.23
N THR A 6 -5.92 -31.24 13.69
CA THR A 6 -4.71 -30.93 12.92
C THR A 6 -5.03 -30.14 11.66
N ARG A 7 -6.14 -30.48 10.97
CA ARG A 7 -6.59 -29.78 9.76
C ARG A 7 -7.02 -28.33 10.04
N SER A 8 -7.74 -28.09 11.14
CA SER A 8 -8.12 -26.73 11.55
C SER A 8 -6.92 -25.85 11.93
N ARG A 9 -5.90 -26.41 12.60
CA ARG A 9 -4.69 -25.67 12.96
C ARG A 9 -3.85 -25.27 11.73
N VAL A 10 -3.72 -26.18 10.77
CA VAL A 10 -3.00 -25.89 9.51
C VAL A 10 -3.73 -24.81 8.72
N PHE A 11 -5.06 -24.89 8.62
CA PHE A 11 -5.86 -23.86 7.95
C PHE A 11 -5.69 -22.48 8.60
N ALA A 12 -5.77 -22.41 9.94
CA ALA A 12 -5.58 -21.15 10.68
C ALA A 12 -4.18 -20.54 10.46
N MET A 13 -3.13 -21.36 10.44
CA MET A 13 -1.78 -20.87 10.14
C MET A 13 -1.66 -20.36 8.70
N PHE A 14 -2.20 -21.08 7.72
CA PHE A 14 -2.21 -20.64 6.33
C PHE A 14 -2.93 -19.30 6.17
N THR A 15 -4.11 -19.14 6.77
CA THR A 15 -4.84 -17.88 6.72
C THR A 15 -4.09 -16.73 7.40
N ALA A 16 -3.40 -17.00 8.51
CA ALA A 16 -2.60 -15.98 9.18
C ALA A 16 -1.43 -15.52 8.29
N VAL A 17 -0.72 -16.46 7.68
CA VAL A 17 0.39 -16.16 6.78
C VAL A 17 -0.08 -15.40 5.54
N THR A 18 -1.22 -15.77 4.94
CA THR A 18 -1.74 -15.07 3.77
C THR A 18 -2.21 -13.66 4.11
N VAL A 19 -2.90 -13.46 5.23
CA VAL A 19 -3.35 -12.12 5.65
C VAL A 19 -2.15 -11.21 5.94
N ILE A 20 -1.13 -11.71 6.65
CA ILE A 20 0.09 -10.95 6.94
C ILE A 20 0.85 -10.65 5.64
N GLY A 21 1.00 -11.63 4.76
CA GLY A 21 1.71 -11.47 3.48
C GLY A 21 1.03 -10.45 2.56
N ILE A 22 -0.28 -10.57 2.37
CA ILE A 22 -1.05 -9.65 1.53
C ILE A 22 -1.07 -8.25 2.14
N GLY A 23 -1.28 -8.13 3.46
CA GLY A 23 -1.22 -6.84 4.15
C GLY A 23 0.14 -6.15 4.02
N GLY A 24 1.23 -6.92 4.08
CA GLY A 24 2.58 -6.41 3.87
C GLY A 24 2.83 -5.89 2.45
N LEU A 25 2.37 -6.62 1.43
CA LEU A 25 2.48 -6.19 0.02
C LEU A 25 1.69 -4.90 -0.22
N ILE A 26 0.43 -4.83 0.23
CA ILE A 26 -0.39 -3.62 0.10
C ILE A 26 0.28 -2.44 0.83
N GLY A 27 0.78 -2.65 2.04
CA GLY A 27 1.49 -1.62 2.79
C GLY A 27 2.76 -1.11 2.07
N TRP A 28 3.48 -2.02 1.40
CA TRP A 28 4.64 -1.68 0.58
C TRP A 28 4.24 -0.81 -0.63
N ASP A 29 3.22 -1.22 -1.38
CA ASP A 29 2.72 -0.46 -2.53
C ASP A 29 2.24 0.95 -2.14
N ILE A 30 1.53 1.08 -1.01
CA ILE A 30 1.12 2.40 -0.46
C ILE A 30 2.34 3.27 -0.20
N ARG A 31 3.34 2.72 0.49
CA ARG A 31 4.52 3.48 0.89
C ARG A 31 5.34 3.90 -0.32
N ALA A 32 5.52 3.01 -1.29
CA ALA A 32 6.23 3.32 -2.53
C ALA A 32 5.51 4.45 -3.29
N SER A 33 4.19 4.34 -3.46
CA SER A 33 3.35 5.38 -4.07
C SER A 33 3.45 6.72 -3.32
N HIS A 34 3.43 6.70 -1.98
CA HIS A 34 3.60 7.93 -1.18
C HIS A 34 4.97 8.59 -1.39
N MET A 35 6.06 7.82 -1.37
CA MET A 35 7.42 8.34 -1.54
C MET A 35 7.64 8.94 -2.93
N GLU A 36 7.11 8.30 -3.97
CA GLU A 36 7.19 8.80 -5.34
C GLU A 36 6.46 10.14 -5.46
N VAL A 37 5.24 10.22 -4.93
CA VAL A 37 4.42 11.42 -4.96
C VAL A 37 5.02 12.54 -4.13
N GLU A 38 5.54 12.27 -2.94
CA GLU A 38 6.25 13.27 -2.13
C GLU A 38 7.46 13.83 -2.85
N GLY A 39 8.19 13.01 -3.62
CA GLY A 39 9.30 13.48 -4.45
C GLY A 39 8.86 14.48 -5.53
N LEU A 40 7.78 14.16 -6.26
CA LEU A 40 7.19 15.05 -7.27
C LEU A 40 6.62 16.34 -6.66
N VAL A 41 5.94 16.23 -5.52
CA VAL A 41 5.35 17.35 -4.77
C VAL A 41 6.43 18.29 -4.26
N ASN A 42 7.50 17.76 -3.65
CA ASN A 42 8.60 18.58 -3.16
C ASN A 42 9.32 19.29 -4.30
N ALA A 43 9.56 18.61 -5.42
CA ALA A 43 10.16 19.25 -6.59
C ALA A 43 9.30 20.40 -7.14
N CYS A 44 7.97 20.27 -7.09
CA CYS A 44 7.05 21.34 -7.46
C CYS A 44 7.12 22.54 -6.49
N TYR A 45 7.13 22.27 -5.17
CA TYR A 45 7.29 23.32 -4.16
C TYR A 45 8.64 24.03 -4.27
N ASP A 46 9.72 23.30 -4.53
CA ASP A 46 11.07 23.85 -4.72
C ASP A 46 11.15 24.77 -5.97
N ALA A 47 10.34 24.48 -6.99
CA ALA A 47 10.18 25.33 -8.17
C ALA A 47 9.29 26.58 -7.92
N GLY A 48 8.71 26.71 -6.71
CA GLY A 48 7.81 27.80 -6.32
C GLY A 48 6.36 27.59 -6.75
N GLY A 49 6.01 26.39 -7.22
CA GLY A 49 4.67 26.04 -7.67
C GLY A 49 3.78 25.41 -6.59
N LEU A 50 2.49 25.30 -6.89
CA LEU A 50 1.50 24.67 -6.01
C LEU A 50 1.11 23.28 -6.55
N PRO A 51 1.49 22.20 -5.86
CA PRO A 51 1.15 20.85 -6.30
C PRO A 51 -0.33 20.53 -6.03
N ARG A 52 -1.03 20.07 -7.06
CA ARG A 52 -2.41 19.57 -6.99
C ARG A 52 -2.39 18.06 -7.19
N ILE A 53 -2.82 17.33 -6.16
CA ILE A 53 -2.82 15.86 -6.16
C ILE A 53 -4.26 15.38 -6.04
N GLU A 54 -4.72 14.57 -6.99
CA GLU A 54 -5.94 13.79 -6.84
C GLU A 54 -5.61 12.31 -6.69
N LYS A 55 -6.14 11.69 -5.62
CA LYS A 55 -6.05 10.26 -5.37
C LYS A 55 -7.37 9.58 -5.66
N SER A 56 -7.31 8.44 -6.35
CA SER A 56 -8.42 7.48 -6.41
C SER A 56 -7.99 6.18 -5.72
N GLY A 57 -8.49 5.96 -4.51
CA GLY A 57 -8.11 4.81 -3.69
C GLY A 57 -6.64 4.87 -3.26
N LEU A 58 -5.86 3.86 -3.64
CA LEU A 58 -4.44 3.72 -3.30
C LEU A 58 -3.49 4.39 -4.30
N SER A 59 -3.99 4.72 -5.50
CA SER A 59 -3.19 5.26 -6.59
C SER A 59 -3.39 6.75 -6.73
N VAL A 60 -2.33 7.46 -7.08
CA VAL A 60 -2.44 8.83 -7.59
C VAL A 60 -2.96 8.75 -9.00
N THR A 61 -4.03 9.49 -9.27
CA THR A 61 -4.70 9.53 -10.58
C THR A 61 -4.38 10.80 -11.34
N PHE A 62 -4.05 11.87 -10.62
CA PHE A 62 -3.71 13.14 -11.23
C PHE A 62 -2.69 13.89 -10.36
N PHE A 63 -1.66 14.40 -11.00
CA PHE A 63 -0.64 15.25 -10.38
C PHE A 63 -0.39 16.44 -11.32
N GLU A 64 -0.56 17.64 -10.80
CA GLU A 64 -0.33 18.90 -11.50
C GLU A 64 0.52 19.83 -10.63
N CYS A 65 1.34 20.65 -11.28
CA CYS A 65 2.19 21.64 -10.65
C CYS A 65 2.02 22.97 -11.41
N GLU A 66 1.34 23.94 -10.79
CA GLU A 66 1.16 25.31 -11.31
C GLU A 66 2.24 26.26 -10.79
#